data_AF-A0A3S0LQH2-F1
#
_entry.id   AF-A0A3S0LQH2-F1
#
_cell.length_a   1.000
_cell.length_b   1.000
_cell.length_c   1.000
_cell.angle_alpha   90.00
_cell.angle_beta   90.00
_cell.angle_gamma   90.00
#
_symmetry.space_group_name_H-M   'P 1'
#
loop_
_entity.id
_entity.type
_entity.pdbx_description
1 polymer ?
#
loop_
_entity_poly.entity_id
_entity_poly.type
_entity_poly.pdbx_seq_one_letter_code
_entity_poly.pdbx_strand_id
1 'polypeptide(L)'
;MDETLGINDLRNRAGTYLSPFHSVLGLTHAEPMVNVRLQPRQLTDGNGRRCAAPGVTVTIGFNALRVYLARELDNPCRRDIVYRHEMEHVSAWRDHFRAGARLLLPLMQTDLAGPYDIESESDEDEAALRQRVEARLVPLLRRLEDGVAAAQRAIDSPASYQGVENRLRGCPP
;
A
#
# COMPACT_ATOMS: atom_id res chain seq x y z
N MET A 1 2.41 -13.38 -13.34
CA MET A 1 3.51 -14.13 -12.70
C MET A 1 4.67 -14.11 -13.66
N ASP A 2 5.86 -13.83 -13.16
CA ASP A 2 7.09 -13.73 -13.95
C ASP A 2 8.15 -14.69 -13.38
N GLU A 3 8.76 -15.48 -14.25
CA GLU A 3 9.69 -16.56 -13.92
C GLU A 3 11.02 -16.39 -14.65
N THR A 4 11.28 -15.21 -15.19
CA THR A 4 12.51 -14.92 -15.93
C THR A 4 13.72 -14.74 -15.00
N LEU A 5 13.46 -14.50 -13.71
CA LEU A 5 14.45 -14.16 -12.70
C LEU A 5 14.97 -15.39 -11.95
N GLY A 6 16.28 -15.43 -11.73
CA GLY A 6 16.89 -16.45 -10.88
C GLY A 6 16.82 -16.10 -9.39
N ILE A 7 17.07 -17.08 -8.51
CA ILE A 7 17.11 -16.90 -7.04
C ILE A 7 17.98 -15.69 -6.63
N ASN A 8 19.14 -15.49 -7.28
CA ASN A 8 20.03 -14.37 -6.96
C ASN A 8 19.43 -13.01 -7.35
N ASP A 9 18.72 -12.95 -8.47
CA ASP A 9 18.02 -11.73 -8.91
C ASP A 9 16.88 -11.38 -7.94
N LEU A 10 16.13 -12.40 -7.49
CA LEU A 10 15.07 -12.22 -6.50
C LEU A 10 15.62 -11.76 -5.15
N ARG A 11 16.74 -12.35 -4.69
CA ARG A 11 17.42 -11.92 -3.47
C ARG A 11 17.84 -10.46 -3.53
N ASN A 12 18.41 -10.02 -4.67
CA ASN A 12 18.82 -8.63 -4.85
C ASN A 12 17.62 -7.67 -4.85
N ARG A 13 16.47 -8.08 -5.41
CA ARG A 13 15.23 -7.28 -5.44
C ARG A 13 14.53 -7.19 -4.10
N ALA A 14 14.56 -8.24 -3.31
CA ALA A 14 13.94 -8.27 -1.99
C ALA A 14 14.64 -7.35 -0.97
N GLY A 15 15.91 -6.98 -1.20
CA GLY A 15 16.64 -6.02 -0.37
C GLY A 15 16.84 -6.49 1.08
N THR A 16 16.91 -5.54 2.02
CA THR A 16 17.11 -5.78 3.48
C THR A 16 15.90 -6.39 4.20
N TYR A 17 14.79 -6.67 3.51
CA TYR A 17 13.59 -7.27 4.10
C TYR A 17 13.74 -8.76 4.43
N LEU A 18 14.88 -9.37 4.10
CA LEU A 18 15.12 -10.79 4.30
C LEU A 18 15.98 -11.08 5.52
N SER A 19 15.50 -12.03 6.33
CA SER A 19 16.35 -12.78 7.23
C SER A 19 17.47 -13.47 6.43
N PRO A 20 18.74 -13.41 6.86
CA PRO A 20 19.90 -13.95 6.12
C PRO A 20 19.87 -15.48 5.88
N PHE A 21 18.86 -16.17 6.39
CA PHE A 21 18.70 -17.63 6.28
C PHE A 21 17.64 -18.07 5.23
N HIS A 22 17.01 -17.14 4.50
CA HIS A 22 15.98 -17.49 3.52
C HIS A 22 16.49 -17.53 2.08
N SER A 23 16.27 -18.67 1.41
CA SER A 23 16.35 -18.76 -0.05
C SER A 23 15.09 -18.16 -0.64
N VAL A 24 15.21 -17.04 -1.35
CA VAL A 24 14.08 -16.35 -2.00
C VAL A 24 13.66 -17.15 -3.22
N LEU A 25 12.68 -18.02 -3.04
CA LEU A 25 12.10 -18.83 -4.12
C LEU A 25 10.91 -18.13 -4.79
N GLY A 26 10.30 -17.18 -4.09
CA GLY A 26 9.22 -16.33 -4.57
C GLY A 26 9.40 -14.91 -4.05
N LEU A 27 8.81 -13.94 -4.75
CA LEU A 27 8.77 -12.54 -4.32
C LEU A 27 7.52 -11.85 -4.83
N THR A 28 6.75 -11.27 -3.91
CA THR A 28 5.68 -10.32 -4.21
C THR A 28 6.22 -8.90 -4.19
N HIS A 29 6.39 -8.31 -5.37
CA HIS A 29 6.81 -6.93 -5.54
C HIS A 29 5.61 -6.02 -5.69
N ALA A 30 5.47 -5.07 -4.77
CA ALA A 30 4.43 -4.05 -4.80
C ALA A 30 5.04 -2.66 -4.84
N GLU A 31 4.52 -1.82 -5.72
CA GLU A 31 4.79 -0.38 -5.79
C GLU A 31 3.47 0.34 -5.49
N PRO A 32 3.16 0.56 -4.19
CA PRO A 32 1.94 1.24 -3.81
C PRO A 32 1.94 2.69 -4.31
N MET A 33 0.78 3.19 -4.69
CA MET A 33 0.58 4.58 -5.07
C MET A 33 -0.58 5.19 -4.29
N VAL A 34 -0.41 6.44 -3.89
CA VAL A 34 -1.47 7.30 -3.36
C VAL A 34 -1.48 8.58 -4.16
N ASN A 35 -2.63 8.93 -4.72
CA ASN A 35 -2.85 10.20 -5.40
C ASN A 35 -3.91 11.00 -4.65
N VAL A 36 -3.57 12.25 -4.29
CA VAL A 36 -4.49 13.19 -3.65
C VAL A 36 -4.80 14.30 -4.64
N ARG A 37 -6.08 14.49 -4.93
CA ARG A 37 -6.58 15.59 -5.74
C ARG A 37 -7.42 16.52 -4.88
N LEU A 38 -7.05 17.79 -4.85
CA LEU A 38 -7.78 18.87 -4.18
C LEU A 38 -8.54 19.71 -5.22
N GLN A 39 -9.81 19.95 -4.97
CA GLN A 39 -10.74 20.74 -5.77
C GLN A 39 -11.57 21.62 -4.82
N PRO A 40 -11.02 22.74 -4.35
CA PRO A 40 -11.70 23.58 -3.37
C PRO A 40 -12.89 24.30 -4.02
N ARG A 41 -13.97 24.44 -3.25
CA ARG A 41 -15.12 25.26 -3.61
C ARG A 41 -15.10 26.52 -2.75
N GLN A 42 -15.01 27.67 -3.40
CA GLN A 42 -15.11 28.94 -2.70
C GLN A 42 -16.57 29.32 -2.50
N LEU A 43 -16.84 29.92 -1.35
CA LEU A 43 -18.15 30.35 -0.88
C LEU A 43 -17.99 31.78 -0.37
N THR A 44 -18.99 32.63 -0.58
CA THR A 44 -19.06 33.96 0.02
C THR A 44 -20.37 34.08 0.78
N ASP A 45 -20.29 34.51 2.05
CA ASP A 45 -21.48 34.72 2.87
C ASP A 45 -22.15 36.08 2.57
N GLY A 46 -23.33 36.31 3.17
CA GLY A 46 -24.08 37.56 3.00
C GLY A 46 -23.38 38.81 3.56
N ASN A 47 -22.31 38.64 4.34
CA ASN A 47 -21.49 39.72 4.92
C ASN A 47 -20.20 39.96 4.12
N GLY A 48 -20.00 39.26 3.00
CA GLY A 48 -18.80 39.36 2.18
C GLY A 48 -17.60 38.56 2.70
N ARG A 49 -17.76 37.74 3.74
CA ARG A 49 -16.70 36.81 4.17
C ARG A 49 -16.56 35.70 3.16
N ARG A 50 -15.32 35.38 2.80
CA ARG A 50 -15.00 34.28 1.90
C ARG A 50 -14.53 33.06 2.69
N CYS A 51 -14.99 31.90 2.27
CA CYS A 51 -14.54 30.63 2.81
C CYS A 51 -14.32 29.61 1.67
N ALA A 52 -13.45 28.63 1.88
CA ALA A 52 -13.24 27.51 0.97
C ALA A 52 -13.64 26.19 1.64
N ALA A 53 -14.48 25.40 0.99
CA ALA A 53 -14.74 24.01 1.35
C ALA A 53 -13.86 23.08 0.50
N PRO A 54 -13.01 22.22 1.08
CA PRO A 54 -12.13 21.37 0.29
C PRO A 54 -12.92 20.21 -0.32
N GLY A 55 -12.92 20.10 -1.65
CA GLY A 55 -13.24 18.84 -2.33
C GLY A 55 -11.98 17.99 -2.40
N VAL A 56 -11.92 16.86 -1.70
CA VAL A 56 -10.74 15.99 -1.70
C VAL A 56 -11.09 14.62 -2.27
N THR A 57 -10.32 14.18 -3.26
CA THR A 57 -10.34 12.80 -3.76
C THR A 57 -9.00 12.14 -3.46
N VAL A 58 -9.03 11.03 -2.72
CA VAL A 58 -7.85 10.20 -2.46
C VAL A 58 -8.00 8.89 -3.23
N THR A 59 -7.05 8.60 -4.11
CA THR A 59 -6.98 7.34 -4.87
C THR A 59 -5.81 6.53 -4.35
N ILE A 60 -6.07 5.28 -3.97
CA ILE A 60 -5.07 4.36 -3.44
C ILE A 60 -5.03 3.14 -4.36
N GLY A 61 -3.84 2.74 -4.79
CA GLY A 61 -3.68 1.66 -5.76
C GLY A 61 -2.22 1.22 -5.91
N PHE A 62 -1.89 0.60 -7.04
CA PHE A 62 -0.56 0.08 -7.30
C PHE A 62 -0.07 0.52 -8.68
N ASN A 63 1.15 1.04 -8.77
CA ASN A 63 1.86 1.19 -10.03
C ASN A 63 2.30 -0.18 -10.55
N ALA A 64 2.67 -1.07 -9.63
CA ALA A 64 2.96 -2.46 -9.90
C ALA A 64 2.53 -3.34 -8.71
N LEU A 65 1.97 -4.51 -9.01
CA LEU A 65 1.78 -5.60 -8.05
C LEU A 65 2.05 -6.90 -8.79
N ARG A 66 3.27 -7.43 -8.64
CA ARG A 66 3.80 -8.54 -9.43
C ARG A 66 4.30 -9.64 -8.51
N VAL A 67 4.00 -10.88 -8.90
CA VAL A 67 4.55 -12.09 -8.28
C VAL A 67 5.63 -12.63 -9.18
N TYR A 68 6.82 -12.82 -8.61
CA TYR A 68 7.94 -13.50 -9.22
C TYR A 68 8.16 -14.85 -8.56
N LEU A 69 8.47 -15.86 -9.38
CA LEU A 69 8.98 -17.14 -8.90
C LEU A 69 10.38 -17.35 -9.45
N ALA A 70 11.25 -17.98 -8.67
CA ALA A 70 12.57 -18.35 -9.14
C ALA A 70 12.46 -19.32 -10.32
N ARG A 71 13.18 -19.05 -11.41
CA ARG A 71 13.22 -19.94 -12.58
C ARG A 71 13.73 -21.34 -12.23
N GLU A 72 14.53 -21.46 -11.16
CA GLU A 72 15.06 -22.73 -10.65
C GLU A 72 13.99 -23.61 -9.98
N LEU A 73 12.74 -23.13 -9.83
CA LEU A 73 11.59 -23.94 -9.42
C LEU A 73 11.00 -24.70 -10.61
N ASP A 74 11.65 -25.80 -10.97
CA ASP A 74 11.23 -26.72 -12.04
C ASP A 74 10.16 -27.73 -11.62
N ASN A 75 10.09 -28.07 -10.32
CA ASN A 75 9.11 -29.00 -9.78
C ASN A 75 7.71 -28.34 -9.59
N PRO A 76 6.64 -28.85 -10.25
CA PRO A 76 5.31 -28.26 -10.18
C PRO A 76 4.69 -28.19 -8.77
N CYS A 77 4.97 -29.18 -7.90
CA CYS A 77 4.48 -29.18 -6.52
C CYS A 77 5.14 -28.05 -5.71
N ARG A 78 6.47 -27.91 -5.81
CA ARG A 78 7.21 -26.87 -5.10
C ARG A 78 6.81 -25.48 -5.58
N ARG A 79 6.64 -25.34 -6.90
CA ARG A 79 6.18 -24.13 -7.55
C ARG A 79 4.79 -23.68 -7.04
N ASP A 80 3.81 -24.58 -6.96
CA ASP A 80 2.48 -24.24 -6.44
C ASP A 80 2.52 -23.77 -4.98
N ILE A 81 3.33 -24.44 -4.15
CA ILE A 81 3.49 -24.07 -2.74
C ILE A 81 4.05 -22.64 -2.60
N VAL A 82 5.10 -22.30 -3.35
CA VAL A 82 5.69 -20.96 -3.32
C VAL A 82 4.72 -19.94 -3.91
N TYR A 83 4.09 -20.24 -5.06
CA TYR A 83 3.10 -19.37 -5.66
C TYR A 83 1.96 -19.02 -4.71
N ARG A 84 1.43 -20.02 -3.99
CA ARG A 84 0.36 -19.81 -3.02
C ARG A 84 0.80 -18.92 -1.86
N HIS A 85 2.03 -19.09 -1.36
CA HIS A 85 2.61 -18.20 -0.36
C HIS A 85 2.65 -16.75 -0.87
N GLU A 86 3.15 -16.53 -2.09
CA GLU A 86 3.17 -15.19 -2.69
C GLU A 86 1.76 -14.60 -2.89
N MET A 87 0.77 -15.44 -3.19
CA MET A 87 -0.61 -15.00 -3.30
C MET A 87 -1.23 -14.57 -1.96
N GLU A 88 -0.70 -15.02 -0.81
CA GLU A 88 -1.09 -14.51 0.51
C GLU A 88 -0.64 -13.06 0.66
N HIS A 89 0.58 -12.71 0.24
CA HIS A 89 1.08 -11.33 0.23
C HIS A 89 0.24 -10.43 -0.68
N VAL A 90 -0.09 -10.90 -1.89
CA VAL A 90 -0.98 -10.19 -2.83
C VAL A 90 -2.35 -9.93 -2.21
N SER A 91 -2.91 -10.93 -1.52
CA SER A 91 -4.22 -10.81 -0.87
C SER A 91 -4.17 -9.80 0.28
N ALA A 92 -3.14 -9.87 1.12
CA ALA A 92 -2.92 -8.92 2.20
C ALA A 92 -2.81 -7.47 1.70
N TRP A 93 -2.06 -7.23 0.63
CA TRP A 93 -1.99 -5.91 -0.03
C TRP A 93 -3.37 -5.41 -0.46
N ARG A 94 -4.12 -6.22 -1.21
CA ARG A 94 -5.44 -5.86 -1.76
C ARG A 94 -6.46 -5.60 -0.65
N ASP A 95 -6.49 -6.46 0.36
CA ASP A 95 -7.47 -6.37 1.43
C ASP A 95 -7.18 -5.18 2.36
N HIS A 96 -5.92 -4.92 2.68
CA HIS A 96 -5.54 -3.73 3.44
C HIS A 96 -5.88 -2.45 2.70
N PHE A 97 -5.59 -2.35 1.40
CA PHE A 97 -5.91 -1.15 0.63
C PHE A 97 -7.42 -0.93 0.51
N ARG A 98 -8.20 -2.00 0.31
CA ARG A 98 -9.66 -1.92 0.28
C ARG A 98 -10.23 -1.51 1.64
N ALA A 99 -9.74 -2.09 2.73
CA ALA A 99 -10.18 -1.74 4.09
C ALA A 99 -9.76 -0.31 4.44
N GLY A 100 -8.51 0.06 4.14
CA GLY A 100 -7.96 1.40 4.33
C GLY A 100 -8.78 2.47 3.63
N ALA A 101 -9.11 2.28 2.35
CA ALA A 101 -9.96 3.22 1.62
C ALA A 101 -11.33 3.43 2.28
N ARG A 102 -11.94 2.36 2.81
CA ARG A 102 -13.24 2.44 3.52
C ARG A 102 -13.12 3.17 4.87
N LEU A 103 -12.01 2.97 5.59
CA LEU A 103 -11.76 3.62 6.88
C LEU A 103 -11.36 5.09 6.73
N LEU A 104 -10.65 5.44 5.66
CA LEU A 104 -10.22 6.81 5.40
C LEU A 104 -11.39 7.75 5.12
N LEU A 105 -12.41 7.30 4.41
CA LEU A 105 -13.54 8.15 4.01
C LEU A 105 -14.23 8.87 5.19
N PRO A 106 -14.71 8.18 6.25
CA PRO A 106 -15.36 8.86 7.38
C PRO A 106 -14.38 9.73 8.19
N LEU A 107 -13.12 9.33 8.27
CA LEU A 107 -12.08 10.14 8.95
C LEU A 107 -11.85 11.44 8.19
N MET A 108 -11.72 11.39 6.86
CA MET A 108 -11.60 12.57 6.02
C MET A 108 -12.83 13.46 6.10
N GLN A 109 -14.04 12.88 6.09
CA GLN A 109 -15.29 13.65 6.24
C GLN A 109 -15.34 14.39 7.58
N THR A 110 -14.76 13.82 8.63
CA THR A 110 -14.71 14.44 9.97
C THR A 110 -13.59 15.48 10.07
N ASP A 111 -12.37 15.13 9.63
CA ASP A 111 -11.18 15.97 9.78
C ASP A 111 -11.13 17.16 8.82
N LEU A 112 -11.83 17.06 7.68
CA LEU A 112 -11.96 18.10 6.67
C LEU A 112 -13.36 18.73 6.68
N ALA A 113 -14.11 18.55 7.77
CA ALA A 113 -15.45 19.11 7.92
C ALA A 113 -15.42 20.63 8.00
N GLY A 114 -16.39 21.26 7.34
CA GLY A 114 -16.63 22.69 7.42
C GLY A 114 -15.78 23.53 6.44
N PRO A 115 -16.24 24.75 6.14
CA PRO A 115 -15.49 25.66 5.30
C PRO A 115 -14.37 26.34 6.10
N TYR A 116 -13.22 26.56 5.46
CA TYR A 116 -12.10 27.31 6.01
C TYR A 116 -12.22 28.78 5.60
N ASP A 117 -12.04 29.72 6.53
CA ASP A 117 -11.92 31.14 6.18
C ASP A 117 -10.71 31.33 5.24
N ILE A 118 -10.92 32.07 4.15
CA ILE A 118 -9.86 32.47 3.21
C ILE A 118 -9.86 33.98 3.07
N GLU A 119 -8.67 34.59 3.05
CA GLU A 119 -8.58 36.05 2.95
C GLU A 119 -8.76 36.51 1.50
N SER A 120 -8.31 35.70 0.53
CA SER A 120 -8.44 35.97 -0.90
C SER A 120 -8.48 34.73 -1.80
N GLU A 121 -8.57 34.93 -3.11
CA GLU A 121 -8.42 33.87 -4.12
C GLU A 121 -6.94 33.68 -4.53
N SER A 122 -6.01 34.11 -3.69
CA SER A 122 -4.59 34.04 -3.99
C SER A 122 -4.09 32.60 -4.02
N ASP A 123 -3.00 32.37 -4.76
CA ASP A 123 -2.26 31.10 -4.74
C ASP A 123 -1.78 30.74 -3.32
N GLU A 124 -1.56 31.74 -2.45
CA GLU A 124 -1.15 31.59 -1.05
C GLU A 124 -2.26 30.96 -0.19
N ASP A 125 -3.52 31.38 -0.39
CA ASP A 125 -4.68 30.80 0.28
C ASP A 125 -4.92 29.33 -0.18
N GLU A 126 -4.71 29.02 -1.46
CA GLU A 126 -4.82 27.63 -1.97
C GLU A 126 -3.71 26.73 -1.41
N ALA A 127 -2.46 27.22 -1.36
CA ALA A 127 -1.34 26.50 -0.78
C ALA A 127 -1.55 26.22 0.71
N ALA A 128 -2.08 27.20 1.46
CA ALA A 128 -2.42 27.04 2.87
C ALA A 128 -3.51 25.97 3.08
N LEU A 129 -4.56 25.95 2.25
CA LEU A 129 -5.59 24.91 2.30
C LEU A 129 -5.01 23.53 2.00
N ARG A 130 -4.15 23.41 0.98
CA ARG A 130 -3.47 22.16 0.63
C ARG A 130 -2.63 21.64 1.80
N GLN A 131 -1.82 22.50 2.42
CA GLN A 131 -1.00 22.14 3.56
C GLN A 131 -1.84 21.63 4.74
N ARG A 132 -3.00 22.26 5.00
CA ARG A 132 -3.93 21.80 6.05
C ARG A 132 -4.51 20.42 5.73
N VAL A 133 -4.95 20.20 4.48
CA VAL A 133 -5.46 18.90 4.03
C VAL A 133 -4.38 17.82 4.16
N GLU A 134 -3.16 18.09 3.68
CA GLU A 134 -2.04 17.16 3.78
C GLU A 134 -1.67 16.83 5.23
N ALA A 135 -1.65 17.83 6.12
CA ALA A 135 -1.37 17.62 7.53
C ALA A 135 -2.38 16.66 8.21
N ARG A 136 -3.61 16.57 7.71
CA ARG A 136 -4.62 15.60 8.16
C ARG A 136 -4.50 14.25 7.48
N LEU A 137 -4.20 14.22 6.18
CA LEU A 137 -4.12 12.96 5.41
C LEU A 137 -2.86 12.15 5.70
N VAL A 138 -1.69 12.80 5.83
CA VAL A 138 -0.40 12.11 5.97
C VAL A 138 -0.38 11.13 7.15
N PRO A 139 -0.85 11.48 8.37
CA PRO A 139 -0.90 10.52 9.47
C PRO A 139 -1.80 9.31 9.20
N LEU A 140 -2.91 9.51 8.48
CA LEU A 140 -3.84 8.44 8.16
C LEU A 140 -3.25 7.47 7.12
N LEU A 141 -2.56 8.02 6.11
CA LEU A 141 -1.86 7.23 5.10
C LEU A 141 -0.71 6.43 5.71
N ARG A 142 0.07 7.02 6.63
CA ARG A 142 1.12 6.30 7.37
C ARG A 142 0.57 5.11 8.16
N ARG A 143 -0.57 5.26 8.83
CA ARG A 143 -1.21 4.14 9.55
C ARG A 143 -1.63 3.01 8.61
N LEU A 144 -2.07 3.34 7.40
CA LEU A 144 -2.37 2.34 6.37
C LEU A 144 -1.12 1.58 5.94
N GLU A 145 -0.01 2.29 5.70
CA GLU A 145 1.29 1.70 5.36
C GLU A 145 1.82 0.79 6.49
N ASP A 146 1.76 1.26 7.73
CA ASP A 146 2.17 0.49 8.92
C ASP A 146 1.34 -0.79 9.08
N GLY A 147 0.03 -0.71 8.83
CA GLY A 147 -0.88 -1.85 8.85
C GLY A 147 -0.51 -2.90 7.80
N VAL A 148 -0.21 -2.47 6.57
CA VAL A 148 0.29 -3.37 5.54
C VAL A 148 1.62 -4.00 5.97
N ALA A 149 2.59 -3.21 6.42
CA ALA A 149 3.89 -3.71 6.84
C ALA A 149 3.77 -4.73 7.98
N ALA A 150 2.83 -4.55 8.90
CA ALA A 150 2.51 -5.52 9.94
C ALA A 150 1.92 -6.83 9.36
N ALA A 151 0.98 -6.73 8.41
CA ALA A 151 0.38 -7.90 7.78
C ALA A 151 1.38 -8.71 6.94
N GLN A 152 2.25 -8.05 6.18
CA GLN A 152 3.30 -8.71 5.41
C GLN A 152 4.28 -9.45 6.35
N ARG A 153 4.70 -8.82 7.45
CA ARG A 153 5.54 -9.47 8.47
C ARG A 153 4.89 -10.67 9.15
N ALA A 154 3.57 -10.68 9.30
CA ALA A 154 2.85 -11.82 9.86
C ALA A 154 2.89 -13.04 8.92
N ILE A 155 2.78 -12.80 7.60
CA ILE A 155 2.92 -13.83 6.57
C ILE A 155 4.37 -14.34 6.53
N ASP A 156 5.36 -13.46 6.61
CA ASP A 156 6.80 -13.80 6.67
C ASP A 156 7.29 -14.13 8.09
N SER A 157 6.44 -14.74 8.91
CA SER A 157 6.84 -15.18 10.25
C SER A 157 7.64 -16.48 10.20
N PRO A 158 8.54 -16.75 11.17
CA PRO A 158 9.28 -18.01 11.23
C PRO A 158 8.39 -19.26 11.21
N ALA A 159 7.21 -19.19 11.85
CA ALA A 159 6.25 -20.28 11.87
C ALA A 159 5.63 -20.55 10.48
N SER A 160 5.33 -19.49 9.72
CA SER A 160 4.84 -19.60 8.34
C SER A 160 5.89 -20.27 7.45
N TYR A 161 7.14 -19.81 7.53
CA TYR A 161 8.24 -20.40 6.76
C TYR A 161 8.48 -21.86 7.10
N GLN A 162 8.42 -22.25 8.37
CA GLN A 162 8.52 -23.66 8.75
C GLN A 162 7.40 -24.50 8.11
N GLY A 163 6.18 -23.96 8.04
CA GLY A 163 5.06 -24.60 7.33
C GLY A 163 5.26 -24.70 5.82
N VAL A 164 5.85 -23.67 5.19
CA VAL A 164 6.23 -23.69 3.76
C VAL A 164 7.31 -24.74 3.51
N GLU A 165 8.39 -24.74 4.29
CA GLU A 165 9.50 -25.70 4.16
C GLU A 165 9.04 -27.15 4.31
N ASN A 166 8.19 -27.43 5.31
CA ASN A 166 7.65 -28.78 5.51
C ASN A 166 6.85 -29.26 4.30
N ARG A 167 6.02 -28.39 3.70
CA ARG A 167 5.29 -28.71 2.47
C ARG A 167 6.24 -28.94 1.29
N LEU A 168 7.29 -28.12 1.15
CA LEU A 168 8.28 -28.28 0.09
C LEU A 168 9.03 -29.62 0.18
N ARG A 169 9.37 -30.08 1.40
CA ARG A 169 9.99 -31.40 1.63
C ARG A 169 9.07 -32.57 1.29
N GLY A 170 7.76 -32.36 1.31
CA GLY A 170 6.76 -33.36 0.96
C GLY A 170 6.51 -33.51 -0.54
N CYS A 171 7.10 -32.66 -1.38
CA CYS A 171 6.96 -32.80 -2.82
C CYS A 171 7.73 -34.03 -3.33
N PRO A 172 7.16 -34.79 -4.29
CA PRO A 172 7.90 -35.84 -4.96
C PRO A 172 9.11 -35.24 -5.71
N PRO A 173 10.20 -36.01 -5.87
CA PRO A 173 11.35 -35.60 -6.66
C PRO A 173 10.94 -35.21 -8.09
#